data_AF-A0A1H0KJ62-F1
#
_entry.id   AF-A0A1H0KJ62-F1
#
_cell.length_a   1.000
_cell.length_b   1.000
_cell.length_c   1.000
_cell.angle_alpha   90.00
_cell.angle_beta   90.00
_cell.angle_gamma   90.00
#
_symmetry.space_group_name_H-M   'P 1'
#
loop_
_entity.id
_entity.type
_entity.pdbx_description
1 polymer ?
#
loop_
_entity_poly.entity_id
_entity_poly.type
_entity_poly.pdbx_seq_one_letter_code
_entity_poly.pdbx_strand_id
1 'polypeptide(L)'
;MPQQTVTLTLGEPIYVQALYYTAMFSQKPFREALLVYRRGGTYTILSPGEDHHGCWVSATAPLDPPRHVSFMSWPSADWDHDIAAHTLTFAPDTGAFTQELRLPGEPVPRAQHGYAVAVPSPDEIDPGLGWEVLRERYAATFAALHDLVGVRGAGG
;
A
#
# COMPACT_ATOMS: atom_id res chain seq x y z
N MET A 1 26.29 7.98 20.42
CA MET A 1 26.78 7.93 19.01
C MET A 1 26.29 9.19 18.31
N PRO A 2 27.10 9.84 17.45
CA PRO A 2 26.63 11.00 16.69
C PRO A 2 25.54 10.58 15.69
N GLN A 3 24.51 11.41 15.55
CA GLN A 3 23.47 11.23 14.56
C GLN A 3 24.07 11.44 13.16
N GLN A 4 23.78 10.52 12.24
CA GLN A 4 24.16 10.64 10.84
C GLN A 4 22.89 10.81 10.00
N THR A 5 22.96 11.66 8.97
CA THR A 5 21.88 11.89 8.02
C THR A 5 22.19 11.19 6.71
N VAL A 6 21.20 10.47 6.18
CA VAL A 6 21.23 9.88 4.83
C VAL A 6 20.10 10.48 4.03
N THR A 7 20.38 10.95 2.82
CA THR A 7 19.37 11.45 1.88
C THR A 7 19.03 10.36 0.87
N LEU A 8 17.74 10.11 0.65
CA LEU A 8 17.24 9.16 -0.33
C LEU A 8 16.38 9.90 -1.36
N THR A 9 16.57 9.59 -2.63
CA THR A 9 15.70 10.04 -3.72
C THR A 9 14.68 8.95 -4.02
N LEU A 10 13.40 9.30 -4.01
CA LEU A 10 12.34 8.39 -4.45
C LEU A 10 12.42 8.22 -5.97
N GLY A 11 12.50 6.97 -6.44
CA GLY A 11 12.50 6.67 -7.87
C GLY A 11 11.12 6.90 -8.51
N GLU A 12 11.06 6.84 -9.83
CA GLU A 12 9.80 6.88 -10.55
C GLU A 12 8.89 5.69 -10.21
N PRO A 13 7.57 5.89 -10.19
CA PRO A 13 6.59 4.81 -10.10
C PRO A 13 6.77 3.77 -11.20
N ILE A 14 6.72 2.49 -10.86
CA ILE A 14 6.83 1.36 -11.79
C ILE A 14 5.64 0.40 -11.74
N TYR A 15 4.88 0.42 -10.65
CA TYR A 15 3.64 -0.34 -10.49
C TYR A 15 2.78 0.35 -9.45
N VAL A 16 1.47 0.37 -9.65
CA VAL A 16 0.52 0.98 -8.72
C VAL A 16 -0.69 0.07 -8.60
N GLN A 17 -1.20 -0.10 -7.38
CA GLN A 17 -2.44 -0.81 -7.14
C GLN A 17 -3.31 -0.10 -6.11
N ALA A 18 -4.61 -0.08 -6.38
CA ALA A 18 -5.63 0.29 -5.41
C ALA A 18 -5.93 -0.92 -4.52
N LEU A 19 -6.03 -0.71 -3.21
CA LEU A 19 -6.34 -1.71 -2.21
C LEU A 19 -7.69 -1.42 -1.56
N TYR A 20 -8.43 -2.48 -1.23
CA TYR A 20 -9.62 -2.44 -0.41
C TYR A 20 -9.59 -3.53 0.67
N TYR A 21 -9.41 -3.14 1.92
CA TYR A 21 -9.39 -4.04 3.07
C TYR A 21 -10.81 -4.42 3.51
N THR A 22 -11.08 -5.72 3.53
CA THR A 22 -12.35 -6.28 4.04
C THR A 22 -12.26 -6.67 5.51
N ALA A 23 -11.07 -7.08 5.97
CA ALA A 23 -10.74 -7.25 7.39
C ALA A 23 -9.52 -6.39 7.75
N MET A 24 -9.68 -5.56 8.77
CA MET A 24 -8.69 -4.60 9.24
C MET A 24 -8.37 -4.83 10.71
N PHE A 25 -7.17 -4.43 11.11
CA PHE A 25 -6.81 -4.32 12.51
C PHE A 25 -7.32 -2.98 13.09
N SER A 26 -7.87 -3.01 14.31
CA SER A 26 -8.76 -1.96 14.83
C SER A 26 -8.14 -0.56 15.01
N GLN A 27 -6.81 -0.42 15.05
CA GLN A 27 -6.18 0.90 15.18
C GLN A 27 -5.99 1.63 13.85
N LYS A 28 -6.22 0.97 12.70
CA LYS A 28 -6.05 1.58 11.37
C LYS A 28 -7.36 1.54 10.57
N PRO A 29 -8.14 2.62 10.51
CA PRO A 29 -9.53 2.58 10.04
C PRO A 29 -9.72 2.80 8.53
N PHE A 30 -8.68 2.70 7.71
CA PHE A 30 -8.78 3.01 6.27
C PHE A 30 -8.96 1.76 5.43
N ARG A 31 -10.14 1.62 4.82
CA ARG A 31 -10.43 0.49 3.93
C ARG A 31 -9.76 0.64 2.58
N GLU A 32 -9.65 1.86 2.07
CA GLU A 32 -9.05 2.12 0.77
C GLU A 32 -7.61 2.63 0.93
N ALA A 33 -6.74 2.22 0.01
CA ALA A 33 -5.39 2.76 -0.12
C ALA A 33 -4.88 2.68 -1.56
N LEU A 34 -3.88 3.49 -1.90
CA LEU A 34 -3.07 3.37 -3.11
C LEU A 34 -1.66 2.96 -2.73
N LEU A 35 -1.18 1.84 -3.26
CA LEU A 35 0.18 1.36 -3.07
C LEU A 35 1.02 1.59 -4.34
N VAL A 36 2.02 2.45 -4.24
CA VAL A 36 2.90 2.87 -5.32
C VAL A 36 4.27 2.24 -5.13
N TYR A 37 4.65 1.33 -6.02
CA TYR A 37 5.98 0.75 -6.11
C TYR A 37 6.85 1.63 -6.99
N ARG A 38 8.07 1.93 -6.54
CA ARG A 38 9.02 2.75 -7.30
C ARG A 38 10.29 1.99 -7.65
N ARG A 39 10.94 2.43 -8.73
CA ARG A 39 12.28 1.97 -9.08
C ARG A 39 13.25 2.26 -7.92
N GLY A 40 14.22 1.36 -7.73
CA GLY A 40 15.14 1.43 -6.60
C GLY A 40 14.58 0.91 -5.27
N GLY A 41 13.41 0.27 -5.27
CA GLY A 41 12.92 -0.48 -4.09
C GLY A 41 12.25 0.38 -3.03
N THR A 42 11.76 1.58 -3.37
CA THR A 42 10.98 2.43 -2.45
C THR A 42 9.50 2.35 -2.75
N TYR A 43 8.65 2.56 -1.75
CA TYR A 43 7.20 2.63 -1.93
C TYR A 43 6.59 3.86 -1.26
N THR A 44 5.37 4.19 -1.69
CA THR A 44 4.44 5.05 -0.93
C THR A 44 3.14 4.33 -0.85
N ILE A 45 2.50 4.38 0.31
CA ILE A 45 1.09 4.06 0.43
C ILE A 45 0.34 5.33 0.85
N LEU A 46 -0.76 5.61 0.17
CA LEU A 46 -1.63 6.75 0.44
C LEU A 46 -2.99 6.22 0.89
N SER A 47 -3.55 6.80 1.94
CA SER A 47 -4.90 6.53 2.44
C SER A 47 -5.43 7.77 3.17
N PRO A 48 -6.72 7.86 3.55
CA PRO A 48 -7.25 9.06 4.19
C PRO A 48 -6.42 9.50 5.39
N GLY A 49 -5.79 10.67 5.32
CA GLY A 49 -4.99 11.22 6.41
C GLY A 49 -3.66 10.52 6.70
N GLU A 50 -3.19 9.63 5.82
CA GLU A 50 -1.91 8.93 5.97
C GLU A 50 -1.20 8.79 4.62
N ASP A 51 0.01 9.33 4.56
CA ASP A 51 0.97 9.14 3.48
C ASP A 51 2.29 8.69 4.08
N HIS A 52 2.67 7.41 3.91
CA HIS A 52 3.95 6.92 4.41
C HIS A 52 4.79 6.22 3.36
N HIS A 53 6.09 6.23 3.62
CA HIS A 53 7.13 5.74 2.73
C HIS A 53 7.87 4.57 3.36
N GLY A 54 8.55 3.82 2.52
CA GLY A 54 9.43 2.77 2.99
C GLY A 54 10.15 2.07 1.85
N CYS A 55 10.72 0.91 2.17
CA CYS A 55 11.36 0.03 1.20
C CYS A 55 10.48 -1.18 0.93
N TRP A 56 10.54 -1.71 -0.30
CA TRP A 56 9.89 -2.96 -0.65
C TRP A 56 10.88 -3.93 -1.29
N VAL A 57 10.63 -5.22 -1.12
CA VAL A 57 11.34 -6.31 -1.79
C VAL A 57 10.33 -7.36 -2.20
N SER A 58 10.35 -7.77 -3.46
CA SER A 58 9.52 -8.85 -3.98
C SER A 58 10.31 -10.15 -4.00
N ALA A 59 9.68 -11.25 -3.55
CA ALA A 59 10.26 -12.59 -3.69
C ALA A 59 10.24 -13.09 -5.14
N THR A 60 9.43 -12.47 -6.00
CA THR A 60 9.31 -12.81 -7.42
C THR A 60 9.70 -11.61 -8.29
N ALA A 61 10.60 -11.83 -9.25
CA ALA A 61 10.95 -10.85 -10.28
C ALA A 61 10.68 -11.45 -11.68
N PRO A 62 10.18 -10.66 -12.66
CA PRO A 62 9.78 -9.25 -12.53
C PRO A 62 8.53 -9.03 -11.67
N LEU A 63 8.29 -7.79 -11.25
CA LEU A 63 7.00 -7.33 -10.71
C LEU A 63 5.98 -7.31 -11.86
N ASP A 64 5.42 -8.47 -12.22
CA ASP A 64 4.30 -8.51 -13.17
C ASP A 64 3.50 -9.83 -13.08
N PRO A 65 2.37 -9.83 -12.35
CA PRO A 65 2.01 -8.94 -11.24
C PRO A 65 2.71 -9.32 -9.92
N PRO A 66 2.73 -8.46 -8.88
CA PRO A 66 3.24 -8.82 -7.55
C PRO A 66 2.51 -10.05 -6.99
N ARG A 67 3.25 -10.93 -6.31
CA ARG A 67 2.70 -12.14 -5.67
C ARG A 67 3.03 -12.25 -4.20
N HIS A 68 4.27 -11.96 -3.83
CA HIS A 68 4.70 -11.98 -2.43
C HIS A 68 5.74 -10.89 -2.22
N VAL A 69 5.37 -9.86 -1.46
CA VAL A 69 6.16 -8.64 -1.30
C VAL A 69 6.25 -8.27 0.18
N SER A 70 7.47 -8.01 0.63
CA SER A 70 7.75 -7.43 1.93
C SER A 70 7.92 -5.93 1.81
N PHE A 71 7.30 -5.19 2.72
CA PHE A 71 7.40 -3.75 2.87
C PHE A 71 7.89 -3.43 4.27
N MET A 72 8.85 -2.51 4.37
CA MET A 72 9.37 -1.99 5.63
C MET A 72 9.16 -0.49 5.61
N SER A 73 8.30 0.03 6.49
CA SER A 73 8.09 1.47 6.58
C SER A 73 9.34 2.16 7.12
N TRP A 74 9.52 3.41 6.71
CA TRP A 74 10.44 4.31 7.39
C TRP A 74 9.77 4.89 8.64
N PRO A 75 10.56 5.27 9.66
CA PRO A 75 10.05 5.98 10.83
C PRO A 75 9.15 7.16 10.45
N SER A 76 7.89 7.11 10.89
CA SER A 76 6.91 8.19 10.70
C SER A 76 5.98 8.29 11.92
N ALA A 77 5.21 9.38 12.01
CA ALA A 77 4.23 9.55 13.07
C ALA A 77 3.16 8.44 13.08
N ASP A 78 2.86 7.84 11.93
CA ASP A 78 1.90 6.73 11.79
C ASP A 78 2.36 5.46 12.52
N TRP A 79 3.67 5.34 12.74
CA TRP A 79 4.34 4.20 13.34
C TRP A 79 5.09 4.55 14.62
N ASP A 80 4.66 5.62 15.32
CA ASP A 80 5.29 6.12 16.55
C ASP A 80 6.80 6.40 16.40
N HIS A 81 7.19 6.90 15.23
CA HIS A 81 8.59 7.14 14.84
C HIS A 81 9.46 5.87 14.88
N ASP A 82 8.84 4.70 14.69
CA ASP A 82 9.49 3.40 14.51
C ASP A 82 9.08 2.78 13.16
N ILE A 83 9.56 1.58 12.86
CA ILE A 83 9.28 0.85 11.62
C ILE A 83 8.09 -0.08 11.77
N ALA A 84 7.41 -0.39 10.67
CA ALA A 84 6.42 -1.44 10.57
C ALA A 84 6.80 -2.36 9.40
N ALA A 85 6.67 -3.67 9.62
CA ALA A 85 6.90 -4.66 8.57
C ALA A 85 5.57 -5.20 8.08
N HIS A 86 5.31 -5.09 6.78
CA HIS A 86 4.15 -5.68 6.12
C HIS A 86 4.59 -6.74 5.13
N THR A 87 4.01 -7.92 5.18
CA THR A 87 4.16 -8.92 4.13
C THR A 87 2.82 -9.11 3.46
N LEU A 88 2.73 -8.79 2.16
CA LEU A 88 1.52 -8.95 1.37
C LEU A 88 1.71 -10.11 0.38
N THR A 89 0.72 -11.00 0.37
CA THR A 89 0.60 -12.08 -0.62
C THR A 89 -0.64 -11.80 -1.47
N PHE A 90 -0.45 -11.69 -2.78
CA PHE A 90 -1.48 -11.39 -3.76
C PHE A 90 -1.82 -12.63 -4.58
N ALA A 91 -3.11 -12.78 -4.90
CA ALA A 91 -3.66 -13.77 -5.82
C ALA A 91 -4.21 -13.03 -7.06
N PRO A 92 -3.37 -12.71 -8.06
CA PRO A 92 -3.71 -11.79 -9.14
C PRO A 92 -4.93 -12.19 -9.95
N ASP A 93 -5.16 -13.49 -10.12
CA ASP A 93 -6.29 -14.04 -10.88
C ASP A 93 -7.65 -13.71 -10.23
N THR A 94 -7.66 -13.42 -8.93
CA THR A 94 -8.86 -13.12 -8.13
C THR A 94 -8.87 -11.70 -7.57
N GLY A 95 -7.73 -11.01 -7.65
CA GLY A 95 -7.49 -9.74 -6.94
C GLY A 95 -7.35 -9.87 -5.42
N ALA A 96 -7.57 -11.03 -4.81
CA ALA A 96 -7.47 -11.16 -3.36
C ALA A 96 -6.03 -10.97 -2.84
N PHE A 97 -5.88 -10.45 -1.63
CA PHE A 97 -4.60 -10.41 -0.93
C PHE A 97 -4.76 -10.69 0.57
N THR A 98 -3.70 -11.23 1.16
CA THR A 98 -3.51 -11.30 2.61
C THR A 98 -2.32 -10.44 3.00
N GLN A 99 -2.39 -9.82 4.18
CA GLN A 99 -1.34 -9.01 4.75
C GLN A 99 -1.04 -9.46 6.18
N GLU A 100 0.23 -9.63 6.49
CA GLU A 100 0.73 -9.76 7.85
C GLU A 100 1.43 -8.46 8.25
N LEU A 101 0.98 -7.79 9.32
CA LEU A 101 1.65 -6.64 9.92
C LEU A 101 2.41 -7.08 11.17
N ARG A 102 3.68 -6.69 11.29
CA ARG A 102 4.50 -6.82 12.49
C ARG A 102 4.94 -5.45 12.97
N LEU A 103 4.68 -5.18 14.24
CA LEU A 103 5.12 -3.97 14.91
C LEU A 103 6.29 -4.27 15.86
N PRO A 104 7.21 -3.32 16.05
CA PRO A 104 8.31 -3.43 17.00
C PRO A 104 7.80 -3.75 18.40
N GLY A 105 8.44 -4.73 19.05
CA GLY A 105 8.06 -5.16 20.40
C GLY A 105 6.77 -5.98 20.51
N GLU A 106 6.01 -6.16 19.42
CA GLU A 106 4.78 -6.95 19.43
C GLU A 106 5.03 -8.41 19.00
N PRO A 107 4.70 -9.40 19.84
CA PRO A 107 5.01 -10.81 19.54
C PRO A 107 4.02 -11.45 18.56
N VAL A 108 2.82 -10.90 18.42
CA VAL A 108 1.73 -11.48 17.62
C VAL A 108 1.52 -10.64 16.36
N PRO A 109 1.74 -11.19 15.16
CA PRO A 109 1.43 -10.51 13.92
C PRO A 109 -0.07 -10.25 13.76
N ARG A 110 -0.40 -9.14 13.09
CA ARG A 110 -1.78 -8.72 12.82
C ARG A 110 -2.15 -9.06 11.40
N ALA A 111 -3.05 -10.01 11.23
CA ALA A 111 -3.56 -10.42 9.91
C ALA A 111 -4.61 -9.43 9.39
N GLN A 112 -4.52 -9.10 8.11
CA GLN A 112 -5.46 -8.28 7.36
C GLN A 112 -5.67 -8.92 5.99
N HIS A 113 -6.80 -8.66 5.35
CA HIS A 113 -7.02 -9.15 3.99
C HIS A 113 -7.98 -8.24 3.23
N GLY A 114 -7.93 -8.36 1.91
CA GLY A 114 -8.68 -7.50 1.03
C GLY A 114 -8.54 -7.89 -0.42
N TYR A 115 -8.81 -6.92 -1.28
CA TYR A 115 -8.69 -7.05 -2.72
C TYR A 115 -7.84 -5.90 -3.27
N ALA A 116 -7.14 -6.18 -4.36
CA ALA A 116 -6.26 -5.25 -5.04
C ALA A 116 -6.53 -5.28 -6.54
N VAL A 117 -6.48 -4.09 -7.16
CA VAL A 117 -6.56 -3.94 -8.61
C VAL A 117 -5.45 -3.00 -9.07
N ALA A 118 -4.78 -3.35 -10.16
CA ALA A 118 -3.74 -2.52 -10.76
C ALA A 118 -4.34 -1.19 -11.26
N VAL A 119 -3.60 -0.10 -11.05
CA VAL A 119 -3.91 1.22 -11.61
C VAL A 119 -3.22 1.33 -12.98
N PRO A 120 -3.93 1.80 -14.03
CA PRO A 120 -3.34 2.00 -15.35
C PRO A 120 -2.32 3.14 -15.35
N SER A 121 -1.37 3.11 -16.30
CA SER A 121 -0.31 4.12 -16.47
C SER A 121 0.39 4.50 -15.16
N PRO A 122 1.05 3.54 -14.48
CA PRO A 122 1.67 3.81 -13.18
C PRO A 122 2.69 4.94 -13.24
N ASP A 123 3.36 5.17 -14.37
CA ASP A 123 4.34 6.22 -14.61
C ASP A 123 3.76 7.64 -14.66
N GLU A 124 2.44 7.80 -14.79
CA GLU A 124 1.74 9.09 -14.83
C GLU A 124 1.23 9.55 -13.45
N ILE A 125 1.34 8.71 -12.42
CA ILE A 125 0.92 9.09 -11.06
C ILE A 125 1.90 10.10 -10.47
N ASP A 126 1.37 11.15 -9.83
CA ASP A 126 2.12 12.02 -8.93
C ASP A 126 1.62 11.80 -7.49
N PRO A 127 2.33 10.99 -6.68
CA PRO A 127 1.96 10.75 -5.28
C PRO A 127 1.99 12.01 -4.42
N GLY A 128 2.66 13.09 -4.86
CA GLY A 128 2.69 14.37 -4.15
C GLY A 128 1.35 15.12 -4.17
N LEU A 129 0.40 14.72 -5.02
CA LEU A 129 -0.96 15.27 -5.03
C LEU A 129 -1.80 14.85 -3.81
N GLY A 130 -1.35 13.83 -3.08
CA GLY A 130 -2.00 13.33 -1.87
C GLY A 130 -3.25 12.48 -2.13
N TRP A 131 -3.75 11.87 -1.05
CA TRP A 131 -4.85 10.91 -1.10
C TRP A 131 -6.10 11.43 -1.81
N GLU A 132 -6.66 12.57 -1.39
CA GLU A 132 -7.97 13.04 -1.88
C GLU A 132 -8.00 13.22 -3.40
N VAL A 133 -6.96 13.87 -3.96
CA VAL A 133 -6.85 14.12 -5.39
C VAL A 133 -6.67 12.82 -6.16
N LEU A 134 -5.83 11.90 -5.66
CA LEU A 134 -5.59 10.64 -6.34
C LEU A 134 -6.78 9.68 -6.23
N ARG A 135 -7.51 9.73 -5.11
CA ARG A 135 -8.73 8.95 -4.91
C ARG A 135 -9.84 9.37 -5.87
N GLU A 136 -9.97 10.66 -6.16
CA GLU A 136 -10.87 11.18 -7.19
C GLU A 136 -10.40 10.79 -8.59
N ARG A 137 -9.11 11.03 -8.91
CA ARG A 137 -8.50 10.68 -10.21
C ARG A 137 -8.72 9.20 -10.58
N TYR A 138 -8.59 8.30 -9.61
CA TYR A 138 -8.73 6.85 -9.81
C TYR A 138 -10.08 6.31 -9.34
N ALA A 139 -11.12 7.14 -9.26
CA ALA A 139 -12.45 6.73 -8.79
C ALA A 139 -13.03 5.53 -9.56
N ALA A 140 -12.77 5.42 -10.87
CA ALA A 140 -13.19 4.27 -11.66
C ALA A 140 -12.50 2.96 -11.24
N THR A 141 -11.21 3.02 -10.91
CA THR A 141 -10.46 1.86 -10.39
C THR A 141 -11.01 1.42 -9.03
N PHE A 142 -11.29 2.38 -8.13
CA PHE A 142 -11.92 2.07 -6.84
C PHE A 142 -13.35 1.53 -6.99
N ALA A 143 -14.13 2.03 -7.95
CA ALA A 143 -15.46 1.49 -8.24
C ALA A 143 -15.38 0.02 -8.70
N ALA A 144 -14.47 -0.30 -9.63
CA ALA A 144 -14.25 -1.68 -10.06
C ALA A 144 -13.78 -2.58 -8.91
N LEU A 145 -12.96 -2.06 -8.01
CA LEU A 145 -12.51 -2.75 -6.82
C LEU A 145 -13.67 -3.02 -5.84
N HIS A 146 -14.58 -2.07 -5.66
CA HIS A 146 -15.80 -2.28 -4.85
C HIS A 146 -16.74 -3.33 -5.45
N ASP A 147 -16.92 -3.32 -6.77
CA ASP A 147 -17.70 -4.33 -7.48
C ASP A 147 -17.10 -5.73 -7.28
N LEU A 148 -15.77 -5.86 -7.34
CA LEU A 148 -15.05 -7.12 -7.08
C LEU A 148 -15.30 -7.65 -5.65
N VAL A 149 -15.34 -6.75 -4.66
CA VAL A 149 -15.59 -7.09 -3.25
C VAL A 149 -17.08 -7.39 -3.01
N GLY A 150 -17.96 -7.09 -3.96
CA GLY A 150 -19.42 -7.16 -3.78
C GLY A 150 -19.98 -6.01 -2.93
N VAL A 151 -19.21 -4.94 -2.74
CA VAL A 151 -19.67 -3.69 -2.10
C VAL A 151 -20.37 -2.87 -3.18
N ARG A 152 -21.65 -3.14 -3.43
CA ARG A 152 -22.46 -2.22 -4.24
C ARG A 152 -22.58 -0.91 -3.49
N GLY A 153 -22.24 0.20 -4.16
CA GLY A 153 -22.26 1.55 -3.59
C GLY A 153 -23.52 1.79 -2.75
N ALA A 154 -23.32 2.08 -1.48
CA ALA A 154 -24.40 2.48 -0.59
C ALA A 154 -24.77 3.94 -0.89
N GLY A 155 -25.59 4.16 -1.92
CA GLY A 155 -26.22 5.45 -2.25
C GLY A 155 -25.23 6.57 -2.60
N GLY A 156 -25.62 7.66 -3.25
CA GLY A 156 -26.94 8.23 -3.50
C GLY A 156 -26.73 9.71 -3.76
#